data_AF-A0A951A3L3-F1
#
_entry.id   AF-A0A951A3L3-F1
#
_cell.length_a   1.000
_cell.length_b   1.000
_cell.length_c   1.000
_cell.angle_alpha   90.00
_cell.angle_beta   90.00
_cell.angle_gamma   90.00
#
_symmetry.space_group_name_H-M   'P 1'
#
loop_
_entity.id
_entity.type
_entity.pdbx_description
1 polymer ?
#
loop_
_entity_poly.entity_id
_entity_poly.type
_entity_poly.pdbx_seq_one_letter_code
_entity_poly.pdbx_strand_id
1 'polypeptide(L)' 'VEASCLAPFTFASHAYPEFHLLMPLYVCRKWAGIVTAREGQQLKWVRPPRLGDYPMPPADKPLVAMLRDLL' A
#
# COMPACT_ATOMS: atom_id res chain seq x y z
N VAL A 1 10.17 -10.86 4.60
CA VAL A 1 8.82 -11.01 5.17
C VAL A 1 8.46 -12.49 5.07
N GLU A 2 7.78 -13.06 6.05
CA GLU A 2 7.24 -14.42 5.95
C GLU A 2 5.83 -14.37 5.38
N ALA A 3 5.46 -15.32 4.50
CA ALA A 3 4.14 -15.33 3.86
C ALA A 3 2.99 -15.41 4.88
N SER A 4 3.19 -16.11 6.00
CA SER A 4 2.25 -16.18 7.14
C SER A 4 1.97 -14.82 7.80
N CYS A 5 2.85 -13.84 7.62
CA CYS A 5 2.71 -12.50 8.19
C CYS A 5 1.99 -11.52 7.25
N LEU A 6 1.62 -11.95 6.04
CA LEU A 6 0.86 -11.17 5.07
C LEU A 6 -0.63 -11.49 5.19
N ALA A 7 -1.40 -10.55 5.73
CA ALA A 7 -2.86 -10.65 5.75
C ALA A 7 -3.44 -10.03 4.47
N PRO A 8 -4.22 -10.78 3.65
CA PRO A 8 -4.97 -10.17 2.55
C PRO A 8 -5.92 -9.12 3.09
N PHE A 9 -5.92 -7.92 2.49
CA PHE A 9 -6.79 -6.84 2.95
C PHE A 9 -7.89 -6.51 1.95
N THR A 10 -7.52 -6.08 0.76
CA THR A 10 -8.46 -5.73 -0.32
C THR A 10 -7.73 -5.73 -1.65
N PHE A 11 -8.35 -5.25 -2.72
CA PHE A 11 -7.70 -5.05 -4.01
C PHE A 11 -8.13 -3.73 -4.64
N ALA A 12 -7.24 -3.10 -5.40
CA ALA A 12 -7.63 -2.08 -6.37
C ALA A 12 -7.97 -2.74 -7.70
N SER A 13 -9.09 -2.31 -8.29
CA SER A 13 -9.50 -2.68 -9.64
C SER A 13 -9.72 -1.39 -10.42
N HIS A 14 -8.85 -1.09 -11.38
CA HIS A 14 -8.87 0.17 -12.11
C HIS A 14 -8.60 -0.04 -13.59
N ALA A 15 -9.50 0.45 -14.45
CA ALA A 15 -9.31 0.42 -15.88
C ALA A 15 -8.45 1.62 -16.31
N TYR A 16 -7.20 1.36 -16.69
CA TYR A 16 -6.36 2.31 -17.42
C TYR A 16 -6.65 2.23 -18.93
N PRO A 17 -6.24 3.23 -19.71
CA PRO A 17 -6.49 3.24 -21.15
C PRO A 17 -5.93 2.02 -21.88
N GLU A 18 -4.76 1.52 -21.49
CA GLU A 18 -4.12 0.38 -22.16
C GLU A 18 -4.34 -0.98 -21.48
N PHE A 19 -4.77 -1.01 -20.21
CA PHE A 19 -4.90 -2.25 -19.44
C PHE A 19 -5.84 -2.12 -18.25
N HIS A 20 -6.31 -3.26 -17.74
CA HIS A 20 -7.05 -3.31 -16.47
C HIS A 20 -6.11 -3.71 -15.33
N LEU A 21 -5.88 -2.79 -14.39
CA LEU A 21 -5.10 -3.06 -13.19
C LEU A 21 -5.95 -3.82 -12.17
N LEU A 22 -5.51 -5.01 -11.79
CA LEU A 22 -5.96 -5.71 -10.59
C LEU A 22 -4.78 -5.83 -9.62
N MET A 23 -4.86 -5.13 -8.50
CA MET A 23 -3.75 -5.04 -7.54
C MET A 23 -4.21 -5.45 -6.14
N PRO A 24 -3.90 -6.69 -5.71
CA PRO A 24 -4.14 -7.13 -4.34
C PRO A 24 -3.26 -6.36 -3.35
N LEU A 25 -3.87 -5.92 -2.24
CA LEU A 25 -3.22 -5.22 -1.14
C LEU A 25 -3.17 -6.12 0.09
N TYR A 26 -1.99 -6.20 0.71
CA TYR A 26 -1.73 -6.98 1.91
C TYR A 26 -1.24 -6.09 3.05
N VAL A 27 -1.58 -6.49 4.27
CA VAL A 27 -1.11 -5.84 5.49
C VAL A 27 -0.03 -6.72 6.10
N CYS A 28 1.13 -6.12 6.37
CA CYS A 28 2.27 -6.77 6.98
C CYS A 28 2.60 -6.07 8.30
N ARG A 29 2.55 -6.81 9.42
CA ARG A 29 2.90 -6.28 10.75
C ARG A 29 4.19 -6.85 11.33
N LYS A 30 4.76 -7.87 10.69
CA LYS A 30 5.99 -8.53 11.12
C LYS A 30 6.94 -8.74 9.95
N TRP A 31 8.16 -8.25 10.10
CA TRP A 31 9.24 -8.45 9.15
C TRP A 31 10.58 -8.49 9.89
N ALA A 32 11.63 -8.96 9.22
CA ALA A 32 12.98 -8.98 9.75
C ALA A 32 13.80 -7.81 9.19
N GLY A 33 14.62 -7.20 10.05
CA GLY A 33 15.48 -6.07 9.69
C GLY A 33 14.75 -4.72 9.58
N ILE A 34 15.47 -3.72 9.10
CA ILE A 34 14.98 -2.35 8.92
C ILE A 34 14.70 -2.13 7.42
N VAL A 35 13.58 -1.49 7.10
CA VAL A 35 13.22 -1.17 5.71
C VAL A 35 14.22 -0.14 5.17
N THR A 36 14.89 -0.49 4.06
CA THR A 36 15.84 0.38 3.37
C THR A 36 15.50 0.48 1.88
N ALA A 37 15.71 1.65 1.30
CA ALA A 37 15.59 1.84 -0.14
C ALA A 37 16.75 1.15 -0.86
N ARG A 38 16.44 0.35 -1.90
CA ARG A 38 17.44 -0.45 -2.65
C ARG A 38 17.51 -0.11 -4.14
N GLU A 39 16.59 0.72 -4.61
CA GLU A 39 16.42 1.08 -6.03
C GLU A 39 16.40 2.61 -6.21
N GLY A 40 16.91 3.36 -5.22
CA GLY A 40 16.96 4.82 -5.25
C GLY A 40 15.64 5.52 -4.88
N GLN A 41 14.62 4.76 -4.48
CA GLN A 41 13.35 5.31 -4.02
C GLN A 41 13.48 6.03 -2.67
N GLN A 42 12.59 6.99 -2.42
CA GLN A 42 12.47 7.62 -1.10
C GLN A 42 11.47 6.86 -0.24
N LEU A 43 11.75 6.74 1.06
CA LEU A 43 10.88 6.09 2.03
C LEU A 43 10.45 7.06 3.10
N LYS A 44 9.19 6.96 3.54
CA LYS A 44 8.66 7.73 4.66
C LYS A 44 7.64 6.92 5.45
N TRP A 45 7.83 6.87 6.77
CA TRP A 45 6.83 6.34 7.67
C TRP A 45 5.76 7.41 7.94
N VAL A 46 4.51 7.08 7.63
CA VAL A 46 3.38 8.03 7.69
C VAL A 46 2.32 7.48 8.63
N ARG A 47 1.80 8.33 9.52
CA ARG A 47 0.66 7.96 10.36
C ARG A 47 -0.61 7.86 9.50
N PRO A 48 -1.52 6.90 9.75
CA PRO A 48 -2.67 6.65 8.88
C PRO A 48 -3.50 7.89 8.52
N PRO A 49 -3.84 8.81 9.46
CA PRO A 49 -4.62 10.00 9.14
C PRO A 49 -3.97 10.93 8.10
N ARG A 50 -2.65 10.85 7.93
CA ARG A 50 -1.86 11.67 7.00
C ARG A 50 -1.56 11.00 5.66
N LEU A 51 -2.04 9.78 5.43
CA LEU A 51 -1.82 9.09 4.16
C LEU A 51 -2.36 9.88 2.96
N GLY A 52 -3.46 10.61 3.14
CA GLY A 52 -4.06 11.46 2.11
C GLY A 52 -3.23 12.71 1.75
N ASP A 53 -2.21 13.06 2.54
CA ASP A 53 -1.33 14.20 2.26
C ASP A 53 -0.35 13.90 1.11
N TYR A 54 -0.22 12.63 0.71
CA TYR A 54 0.77 12.18 -0.27
C TYR A 54 0.11 11.96 -1.64
N PRO A 55 0.81 12.33 -2.74
CA PRO A 55 0.29 12.07 -4.07
C PRO A 55 0.19 10.55 -4.29
N MET A 56 -1.02 10.09 -4.60
CA MET A 56 -1.32 8.69 -4.88
C MET A 56 -1.83 8.53 -6.32
N PRO A 57 -1.51 7.41 -6.99
CA PRO A 57 -2.14 7.08 -8.27
C PRO A 57 -3.67 6.97 -8.14
N PRO A 58 -4.43 7.16 -9.23
CA PRO A 58 -5.88 7.08 -9.22
C PRO A 58 -6.44 5.77 -8.63
N ALA A 59 -5.77 4.65 -8.86
CA ALA A 59 -6.17 3.33 -8.35
C ALA A 59 -6.03 3.19 -6.82
N ASP A 60 -5.12 3.94 -6.20
CA ASP A 60 -4.74 3.83 -4.79
C ASP A 60 -5.52 4.79 -3.89
N LYS A 61 -6.00 5.91 -4.45
CA LYS A 61 -6.78 6.92 -3.71
C LYS A 61 -7.95 6.32 -2.89
N PRO A 62 -8.77 5.38 -3.43
CA PRO A 62 -9.84 4.76 -2.65
C PRO A 62 -9.32 3.91 -1.50
N LEU A 63 -8.11 3.35 -1.60
CA LEU A 63 -7.51 2.50 -0.57
C LEU A 63 -7.14 3.27 0.69
N VAL A 64 -6.90 4.57 0.58
CA VAL A 64 -6.48 5.43 1.70
C VAL A 64 -7.52 5.44 2.83
N ALA A 65 -8.81 5.54 2.49
CA ALA A 65 -9.87 5.50 3.50
C ALA A 65 -9.92 4.16 4.22
N MET A 66 -9.85 3.06 3.47
CA MET A 66 -9.83 1.70 4.02
C MET A 66 -8.62 1.46 4.93
N LEU A 67 -7.44 1.93 4.53
CA LEU A 67 -6.21 1.83 5.34
C LEU A 67 -6.29 2.66 6.62
N ARG A 68 -6.96 3.81 6.59
CA ARG A 68 -7.17 4.65 7.78
C ARG A 68 -8.07 4.00 8.80
N ASP A 69 -9.08 3.26 8.36
CA ASP A 69 -10.00 2.57 9.27
C ASP A 69 -9.37 1.30 9.87
N LEU A 70 -8.44 0.67 9.16
CA LEU A 70 -7.75 -0.54 9.61
C LEU A 70 -6.59 -0.29 10.60
N LEU A 71 -5.84 0.81 10.42
CA LEU A 71 -4.55 1.06 11.09
C LEU A 71 -4.67 2.01 12.28
#